data_AF-A0AAX6QQG4-F1
#
_entry.id   AF-A0AAX6QQG4-F1
#
_cell.length_a   1.000
_cell.length_b   1.000
_cell.length_c   1.000
_cell.angle_alpha   90.00
_cell.angle_beta   90.00
_cell.angle_gamma   90.00
#
_symmetry.space_group_name_H-M   'P 1'
#
loop_
_entity.id
_entity.type
_entity.pdbx_description
1 polymer ?
#
loop_
_entity_poly.entity_id
_entity_poly.type
_entity_poly.pdbx_seq_one_letter_code
_entity_poly.pdbx_strand_id
1 'polypeptide(L)'
;METMKSIIQKYQHKGISLVEAGATRHRSIFNGLKALAGDQAYCRLSRPEVVIIHDAVRPFFEEDDLLKVVRAAREHGAAGATRPLVSTVISPSTEGCLDHSLERARYRASEMPQAFLFDVIYEAYQQCSGYDLEFGTECLQLALKYCHANAKLVEGSPDLWKVTYKRDLYAAESIIKERISQKICIVMDMKEEKEHAGYLLETVLKNELNHVKVTSVVPCHDGSNIQHIILEQCYSFVCMNVMTTDFQNTQKLLGMLEESNLSVLYPVVVVSVHFLDFELGPLSQKMESLMWIRKFAVEVKKRNILLCGLIINYSQDEQKLQESLRQGAVIIAALIKERNSALLGQLLVA
;
A
#
# COMPACT_ATOMS: atom_id res chain seq x y z
N MET A 1 23.84 1.80 -5.03
CA MET A 1 23.26 0.69 -5.82
C MET A 1 22.89 -0.51 -4.95
N GLU A 2 23.74 -0.94 -4.00
CA GLU A 2 23.48 -2.10 -3.12
C GLU A 2 22.18 -2.03 -2.32
N THR A 3 21.85 -0.88 -1.74
CA THR A 3 20.56 -0.69 -1.04
C THR A 3 19.36 -1.00 -1.94
N MET A 4 19.40 -0.59 -3.22
CA MET A 4 18.31 -0.85 -4.16
C MET A 4 18.23 -2.34 -4.54
N LYS A 5 19.37 -3.03 -4.72
CA LYS A 5 19.39 -4.48 -4.92
C LYS A 5 18.78 -5.22 -3.73
N SER A 6 19.11 -4.80 -2.51
CA SER A 6 18.54 -5.34 -1.28
C SER A 6 17.01 -5.13 -1.22
N ILE A 7 16.52 -3.95 -1.61
CA ILE A 7 15.08 -3.66 -1.70
C ILE A 7 14.40 -4.57 -2.74
N ILE A 8 14.96 -4.69 -3.95
CA ILE A 8 14.42 -5.57 -5.02
C ILE A 8 14.32 -7.01 -4.53
N GLN A 9 15.38 -7.53 -3.91
CA GLN A 9 15.41 -8.90 -3.39
C GLN A 9 14.40 -9.07 -2.25
N LYS A 10 14.39 -8.14 -1.28
CA LYS A 10 13.53 -8.22 -0.10
C LYS A 10 12.05 -8.24 -0.48
N TYR A 11 11.61 -7.32 -1.34
CA TYR A 11 10.20 -7.20 -1.75
C TYR A 11 9.88 -7.93 -3.05
N GLN A 12 10.80 -8.74 -3.57
CA GLN A 12 10.63 -9.58 -4.76
C GLN A 12 10.13 -8.81 -6.00
N HIS A 13 10.61 -7.57 -6.19
CA HIS A 13 10.24 -6.76 -7.35
C HIS A 13 10.70 -7.44 -8.65
N LYS A 14 9.80 -7.51 -9.64
CA LYS A 14 10.06 -8.09 -10.96
C LYS A 14 10.14 -7.00 -12.03
N GLY A 15 10.81 -7.30 -13.14
CA GLY A 15 10.92 -6.37 -14.27
C GLY A 15 11.77 -5.13 -14.00
N ILE A 16 12.65 -5.18 -13.00
CA ILE A 16 13.52 -4.04 -12.64
C ILE A 16 14.92 -4.27 -13.20
N SER A 17 15.42 -3.30 -13.94
CA SER A 17 16.83 -3.19 -14.33
C SER A 17 17.42 -1.94 -13.71
N LEU A 18 18.61 -2.04 -13.12
CA LEU A 18 19.26 -0.93 -12.45
C LEU A 18 20.31 -0.29 -13.35
N VAL A 19 20.31 1.04 -13.36
CA VAL A 19 21.33 1.87 -14.01
C VAL A 19 21.90 2.85 -13.01
N GLU A 20 23.11 3.33 -13.26
CA GLU A 20 23.71 4.37 -12.44
C GLU A 20 23.01 5.72 -12.69
N ALA A 21 22.66 6.41 -11.61
CA ALA A 21 22.09 7.74 -11.68
C ALA A 21 23.17 8.77 -12.06
N GLY A 22 22.79 9.82 -12.77
CA GLY A 22 23.65 10.98 -12.98
C GLY A 22 23.57 11.96 -11.81
N ALA A 23 24.39 13.01 -11.85
CA ALA A 23 24.36 14.08 -10.83
C ALA A 23 23.03 14.84 -10.78
N THR A 24 22.27 14.85 -11.89
CA THR A 24 20.99 15.55 -12.01
C THR A 24 19.86 14.62 -12.46
N ARG A 25 18.62 15.09 -12.35
CA ARG A 25 17.42 14.35 -12.79
C ARG A 25 17.51 13.99 -14.27
N HIS A 26 17.79 14.95 -15.16
CA HIS A 26 17.86 14.69 -16.60
C HIS A 26 18.98 13.72 -16.96
N ARG A 27 20.17 13.83 -16.35
CA ARG A 27 21.27 12.87 -16.58
C ARG A 27 20.89 11.45 -16.16
N SER A 28 20.19 11.30 -15.03
CA SER A 28 19.69 10.01 -14.55
C SER A 28 18.66 9.39 -15.50
N ILE A 29 17.71 10.19 -15.98
CA ILE A 29 16.73 9.75 -16.97
C ILE A 29 17.43 9.30 -18.27
N PHE A 30 18.41 10.09 -18.74
CA PHE A 30 19.12 9.75 -19.97
C PHE A 30 19.88 8.43 -19.86
N ASN A 31 20.50 8.13 -18.71
CA ASN A 31 21.13 6.84 -18.46
C ASN A 31 20.12 5.67 -18.56
N GLY A 32 18.90 5.87 -18.05
CA GLY A 32 17.81 4.90 -18.22
C GLY A 32 17.40 4.70 -19.68
N LEU A 33 17.27 5.79 -20.44
CA LEU A 33 16.95 5.72 -21.87
C LEU A 33 18.06 5.02 -22.68
N LYS A 34 19.34 5.29 -22.39
CA LYS A 34 20.48 4.60 -23.02
C LYS A 34 20.47 3.10 -22.79
N ALA A 35 20.11 2.66 -21.58
CA ALA A 35 19.98 1.23 -21.28
C ALA A 35 18.83 0.57 -22.07
N LEU A 36 17.74 1.30 -22.32
CA LEU A 36 16.62 0.83 -23.15
C LEU A 36 16.92 0.89 -24.66
N ALA A 37 17.81 1.78 -25.10
CA ALA A 37 18.22 1.90 -26.50
C ALA A 37 19.07 0.72 -26.98
N GLY A 38 19.66 -0.06 -26.06
CA GLY A 38 20.61 -1.13 -26.39
C GLY A 38 22.04 -0.62 -26.62
N ASP A 39 22.32 0.64 -26.30
CA ASP A 39 23.64 1.27 -26.50
C ASP A 39 24.70 0.77 -25.49
N GLN A 40 24.28 -0.06 -24.52
CA GLN A 40 25.16 -0.69 -23.54
C GLN A 40 25.29 -2.19 -23.85
N ALA A 41 26.53 -2.62 -24.12
CA ALA A 41 26.86 -4.00 -24.53
C ALA A 41 26.37 -5.10 -23.56
N TYR A 42 26.00 -4.75 -22.33
CA TYR A 42 25.54 -5.66 -21.28
C TYR A 42 24.02 -5.62 -21.01
N CYS A 43 23.25 -4.74 -21.66
CA CYS A 43 21.81 -4.61 -21.46
C CYS A 43 21.01 -5.18 -22.65
N ARG A 44 20.39 -6.35 -22.46
CA ARG A 44 19.49 -6.98 -23.44
C ARG A 44 18.03 -6.59 -23.23
N LEU A 45 17.75 -5.28 -23.13
CA LEU A 45 16.39 -4.78 -23.04
C LEU A 45 15.85 -4.48 -24.44
N SER A 46 14.58 -4.79 -24.69
CA SER A 46 13.91 -4.42 -25.93
C SER A 46 13.59 -2.93 -25.91
N ARG A 47 13.99 -2.20 -26.96
CA ARG A 47 13.61 -0.80 -27.17
C ARG A 47 12.07 -0.70 -27.19
N PRO A 48 11.45 0.09 -26.29
CA PRO A 48 10.01 0.24 -26.27
C PRO A 48 9.55 1.23 -27.36
N GLU A 49 8.29 1.10 -27.78
CA GLU A 49 7.64 2.13 -28.62
C GLU A 49 7.35 3.41 -27.81
N VAL A 50 6.83 3.23 -26.58
CA VAL A 50 6.52 4.30 -25.64
C VAL A 50 7.26 4.05 -24.33
N VAL A 51 7.90 5.09 -23.79
CA VAL A 51 8.54 5.07 -22.48
C VAL A 51 7.79 5.96 -21.51
N ILE A 52 7.68 5.50 -20.26
CA ILE A 52 7.08 6.24 -19.16
C ILE A 52 8.20 6.75 -18.26
N ILE A 53 8.11 8.02 -17.87
CA ILE A 53 8.95 8.63 -16.84
C ILE A 53 8.07 8.83 -15.60
N HIS A 54 8.51 8.29 -14.48
CA HIS A 54 7.82 8.39 -13.20
C HIS A 54 8.80 8.67 -12.05
N ASP A 55 8.37 9.42 -11.05
CA ASP A 55 9.18 9.68 -9.86
C ASP A 55 8.92 8.60 -8.81
N ALA A 56 10.00 8.03 -8.23
CA ALA A 56 9.91 6.98 -7.21
C ALA A 56 9.15 7.38 -5.93
N VAL A 57 8.99 8.69 -5.68
CA VAL A 57 8.30 9.25 -4.50
C VAL A 57 6.82 9.59 -4.76
N ARG A 58 6.23 9.04 -5.83
CA ARG A 58 4.81 9.15 -6.19
C ARG A 58 4.18 7.74 -6.18
N PRO A 59 3.91 7.18 -4.98
CA PRO A 59 3.51 5.77 -4.85
C PRO A 59 2.05 5.50 -5.24
N PHE A 60 1.22 6.54 -5.39
CA PHE A 60 -0.20 6.41 -5.68
C PHE A 60 -0.48 6.82 -7.13
N PHE A 61 -0.63 5.82 -8.00
CA PHE A 61 -1.11 5.99 -9.35
C PHE A 61 -1.88 4.73 -9.73
N GLU A 62 -2.92 4.89 -10.54
CA GLU A 62 -3.73 3.79 -11.02
C GLU A 62 -3.40 3.48 -12.48
N GLU A 63 -3.76 2.28 -12.95
CA GLU A 63 -3.49 1.85 -14.33
C GLU A 63 -4.12 2.81 -15.36
N ASP A 64 -5.29 3.37 -15.05
CA ASP A 64 -5.98 4.35 -15.89
C ASP A 64 -5.17 5.62 -16.12
N ASP A 65 -4.44 6.11 -15.12
CA ASP A 65 -3.61 7.32 -15.25
C ASP A 65 -2.45 7.05 -16.23
N LEU A 66 -1.82 5.87 -16.14
CA LEU A 66 -0.78 5.43 -17.06
C LEU A 66 -1.32 5.25 -18.49
N LEU A 67 -2.47 4.59 -18.63
CA LEU A 67 -3.06 4.28 -19.93
C LEU A 67 -3.43 5.55 -20.69
N LYS A 68 -3.95 6.57 -20.00
CA LYS A 68 -4.27 7.88 -20.61
C LYS A 68 -3.02 8.57 -21.17
N VAL A 69 -1.94 8.66 -20.39
CA VAL A 69 -0.71 9.31 -20.87
C VAL A 69 -0.03 8.51 -21.98
N VAL A 70 -0.03 7.18 -21.92
CA VAL A 70 0.54 6.32 -22.98
C VAL A 70 -0.22 6.48 -24.30
N ARG A 71 -1.55 6.44 -24.28
CA ARG A 71 -2.38 6.65 -25.48
C ARG A 71 -2.14 8.03 -26.08
N ALA A 72 -2.16 9.06 -25.24
CA ALA A 72 -1.92 10.43 -25.68
C ALA A 72 -0.51 10.61 -26.27
N ALA A 73 0.51 9.97 -25.70
CA ALA A 73 1.88 10.00 -26.20
C ALA A 73 2.04 9.29 -27.54
N ARG A 74 1.32 8.18 -27.79
CA ARG A 74 1.31 7.53 -29.11
C ARG A 74 0.78 8.46 -30.20
N GLU A 75 -0.25 9.23 -29.88
CA GLU A 75 -0.90 10.14 -30.84
C GLU A 75 -0.12 11.44 -31.06
N HIS A 76 0.51 11.99 -30.01
CA HIS A 76 1.10 13.34 -30.03
C HIS A 76 2.63 13.36 -29.89
N GLY A 77 3.27 12.20 -29.75
CA GLY A 77 4.71 12.05 -29.50
C GLY A 77 5.11 12.20 -28.02
N ALA A 78 4.38 13.01 -27.25
CA ALA A 78 4.62 13.22 -25.82
C ALA A 78 3.30 13.51 -25.08
N ALA A 79 3.22 13.12 -23.81
CA ALA A 79 2.10 13.44 -22.93
C ALA A 79 2.51 13.47 -21.46
N GLY A 80 1.78 14.22 -20.65
CA GLY A 80 2.02 14.30 -19.21
C GLY A 80 0.77 14.60 -18.40
N ALA A 81 0.73 14.05 -17.20
CA ALA A 81 -0.31 14.36 -16.22
C ALA A 81 -0.14 15.81 -15.71
N THR A 82 -1.25 16.49 -15.48
CA THR A 82 -1.29 17.84 -14.93
C THR A 82 -2.36 17.97 -13.86
N ARG A 83 -2.15 18.94 -12.96
CA ARG A 83 -3.10 19.29 -11.90
C ARG A 83 -3.39 20.80 -11.89
N PRO A 84 -4.58 21.22 -11.44
CA PRO A 84 -4.85 22.63 -11.20
C PRO A 84 -3.92 23.15 -10.09
N LEU A 85 -3.47 24.40 -10.23
CA LEU A 85 -2.70 25.07 -9.19
C LEU A 85 -3.60 25.39 -7.99
N VAL A 86 -3.14 25.03 -6.80
CA VAL A 86 -3.80 25.42 -5.54
C VAL A 86 -3.39 26.86 -5.17
N SER A 87 -2.09 27.12 -5.12
CA SER A 87 -1.53 28.42 -4.78
C SER A 87 -1.36 29.33 -5.99
N THR A 88 -1.41 30.64 -5.76
CA THR A 88 -1.00 31.65 -6.74
C THR A 88 0.50 31.56 -7.00
N VAL A 89 0.92 31.67 -8.26
CA VAL A 89 2.34 31.70 -8.64
C VAL A 89 2.77 33.16 -8.78
N ILE A 90 3.91 33.50 -8.16
CA ILE A 90 4.50 34.84 -8.17
C ILE A 90 5.97 34.76 -8.57
N SER A 91 6.47 35.80 -9.21
CA SER A 91 7.89 36.02 -9.45
C SER A 91 8.44 37.01 -8.41
N PRO A 92 9.53 36.69 -7.71
CA PRO A 92 10.21 37.65 -6.85
C PRO A 92 11.23 38.48 -7.63
N SER A 93 11.43 39.74 -7.23
CA SER A 93 12.55 40.57 -7.69
C SER A 93 13.87 40.13 -7.05
N THR A 94 15.00 40.66 -7.52
CA THR A 94 16.33 40.40 -6.94
C THR A 94 16.46 40.84 -5.48
N GLU A 95 15.57 41.74 -5.01
CA GLU A 95 15.53 42.23 -3.63
C GLU A 95 14.58 41.40 -2.74
N GLY A 96 13.93 40.37 -3.28
CA GLY A 96 12.98 39.52 -2.54
C GLY A 96 11.56 40.09 -2.43
N CYS A 97 11.25 41.16 -3.17
CA CYS A 97 9.91 41.75 -3.24
C CYS A 97 9.06 41.09 -4.34
N LEU A 98 7.74 41.24 -4.28
CA LEU A 98 6.85 40.81 -5.36
C LEU A 98 7.13 41.62 -6.64
N ASP A 99 7.42 40.94 -7.74
CA ASP A 99 7.53 41.55 -9.07
C ASP A 99 6.18 41.46 -9.81
N HIS A 100 5.71 40.24 -10.09
CA HIS A 100 4.39 40.03 -10.71
C HIS A 100 3.77 38.68 -10.32
N SER A 101 2.47 38.53 -10.59
CA SER A 101 1.71 37.29 -10.37
C SER A 101 1.18 36.73 -11.69
N LEU A 102 1.21 35.40 -11.82
CA LEU A 102 0.66 34.71 -12.99
C LEU A 102 -0.85 34.47 -12.85
N GLU A 103 -1.58 34.57 -13.95
CA GLU A 103 -3.01 34.27 -14.02
C GLU A 103 -3.28 32.77 -13.82
N ARG A 104 -3.55 32.35 -12.58
CA ARG A 104 -3.67 30.94 -12.17
C ARG A 104 -4.52 30.06 -13.09
N ALA A 105 -5.60 30.59 -13.67
CA ALA A 105 -6.50 29.85 -14.56
C ALA A 105 -5.80 29.35 -15.85
N ARG A 106 -4.74 30.02 -16.30
CA ARG A 106 -3.97 29.70 -17.51
C ARG A 106 -2.82 28.72 -17.28
N TYR A 107 -2.47 28.44 -16.03
CA TYR A 107 -1.34 27.58 -15.69
C TYR A 107 -1.80 26.30 -14.98
N ARG A 108 -0.94 25.29 -15.04
CA ARG A 108 -1.13 23.99 -14.39
C ARG A 108 0.17 23.55 -13.74
N ALA A 109 0.08 22.74 -12.70
CA ALA A 109 1.22 21.99 -12.18
C ALA A 109 1.45 20.78 -13.10
N SER A 110 2.68 20.62 -13.59
CA SER A 110 3.09 19.41 -14.29
C SER A 110 3.38 18.32 -13.27
N GLU A 111 2.80 17.14 -13.47
CA GLU A 111 2.93 15.99 -12.58
C GLU A 111 3.41 14.75 -13.37
N MET A 112 3.76 13.70 -12.64
CA MET A 112 4.04 12.39 -13.22
C MET A 112 2.79 11.50 -13.04
N PRO A 113 2.56 10.48 -13.89
CA PRO A 113 3.45 9.99 -14.94
C PRO A 113 3.48 10.88 -16.19
N GLN A 114 4.59 10.80 -16.92
CA GLN A 114 4.72 11.32 -18.29
C GLN A 114 5.08 10.17 -19.22
N ALA A 115 4.62 10.24 -20.48
CA ALA A 115 4.88 9.23 -21.48
C ALA A 115 5.31 9.86 -22.80
N PHE A 116 6.15 9.15 -23.54
CA PHE A 116 6.76 9.66 -24.78
C PHE A 116 6.92 8.52 -25.77
N LEU A 117 6.75 8.81 -27.07
CA LEU A 117 7.36 7.96 -28.09
C LEU A 117 8.87 7.90 -27.80
N PHE A 118 9.41 6.69 -27.72
CA PHE A 118 10.78 6.50 -27.26
C PHE A 118 11.78 7.26 -28.13
N ASP A 119 11.61 7.19 -29.45
CA ASP A 119 12.51 7.84 -30.40
C ASP A 119 12.54 9.36 -30.21
N VAL A 120 11.36 9.98 -29.98
CA VAL A 120 11.21 11.42 -29.75
C VAL A 120 11.98 11.85 -28.50
N ILE A 121 11.74 11.20 -27.36
CA ILE A 121 12.39 11.62 -26.12
C ILE A 121 13.87 11.26 -26.14
N TYR A 122 14.26 10.13 -26.73
CA TYR A 122 15.67 9.74 -26.81
C TYR A 122 16.47 10.75 -27.64
N GLU A 123 15.96 11.14 -28.81
CA GLU A 123 16.56 12.16 -29.64
C GLU A 123 16.63 13.52 -28.91
N ALA A 124 15.57 13.92 -28.20
CA ALA A 124 15.57 15.16 -27.42
C ALA A 124 16.70 15.17 -26.38
N TYR A 125 16.96 14.05 -25.71
CA TYR A 125 18.07 13.92 -24.76
C TYR A 125 19.45 13.88 -25.45
N GLN A 126 19.57 13.34 -26.66
CA GLN A 126 20.81 13.36 -27.43
C GLN A 126 21.18 14.78 -27.89
N GLN A 127 20.19 15.59 -28.26
CA GLN A 127 20.37 16.99 -28.68
C GLN A 127 20.44 17.98 -27.50
N CYS A 128 20.09 17.54 -26.29
CA CYS A 128 19.96 18.39 -25.12
C CYS A 128 21.29 19.07 -24.75
N SER A 129 21.24 20.38 -24.48
CA SER A 129 22.43 21.14 -24.08
C SER A 129 22.93 20.72 -22.70
N GLY A 130 24.22 20.91 -22.44
CA GLY A 130 24.78 20.66 -21.11
C GLY A 130 24.10 21.49 -20.01
N TYR A 131 23.65 22.71 -20.34
CA TYR A 131 22.91 23.59 -19.43
C TYR A 131 21.53 23.02 -19.09
N ASP A 132 20.75 22.60 -20.09
CA ASP A 132 19.41 22.07 -19.88
C ASP A 132 19.43 20.70 -19.18
N LEU A 133 20.47 19.89 -19.40
CA LEU A 133 20.70 18.66 -18.62
C LEU A 133 21.01 18.94 -17.13
N GLU A 134 21.54 20.12 -16.81
CA GLU A 134 21.93 20.49 -15.46
C GLU A 134 20.80 21.17 -14.69
N PHE A 135 20.10 22.11 -15.32
CA PHE A 135 19.11 22.98 -14.68
C PHE A 135 17.66 22.71 -15.10
N GLY A 136 17.44 21.94 -16.15
CA GLY A 136 16.11 21.55 -16.59
C GLY A 136 15.37 20.73 -15.53
N THR A 137 14.07 20.96 -15.42
CA THR A 137 13.19 20.23 -14.48
C THR A 137 12.13 19.39 -15.19
N GLU A 138 11.87 19.65 -16.48
CA GLU A 138 10.69 19.18 -17.21
C GLU A 138 11.07 18.46 -18.52
N CYS A 139 10.66 17.20 -18.65
CA CYS A 139 10.95 16.37 -19.83
C CYS A 139 10.09 16.78 -21.04
N LEU A 140 8.84 17.20 -20.82
CA LEU A 140 7.96 17.70 -21.88
C LEU A 140 8.57 18.93 -22.57
N GLN A 141 9.27 19.77 -21.81
CA GLN A 141 9.97 20.95 -22.32
C GLN A 141 11.16 20.57 -23.21
N LEU A 142 11.88 19.48 -22.89
CA LEU A 142 12.94 18.97 -23.76
C LEU A 142 12.37 18.44 -25.08
N ALA A 143 11.32 17.63 -25.02
CA ALA A 143 10.64 17.11 -26.21
C ALA A 143 10.13 18.24 -27.13
N LEU A 144 9.57 19.30 -26.55
CA LEU A 144 9.13 20.48 -27.29
C LEU A 144 10.31 21.26 -27.91
N LYS A 145 11.36 21.54 -27.13
CA LYS A 145 12.49 22.39 -27.54
C LYS A 145 13.35 21.73 -28.61
N TYR A 146 13.61 20.43 -28.50
CA TYR A 146 14.59 19.72 -29.32
C TYR A 146 13.97 18.88 -30.43
N CYS A 147 12.70 18.48 -30.29
CA CYS A 147 12.02 17.63 -31.28
C CYS A 147 10.68 18.19 -31.75
N HIS A 148 10.32 19.41 -31.34
CA HIS A 148 9.05 20.06 -31.70
C HIS A 148 7.80 19.24 -31.34
N ALA A 149 7.92 18.29 -30.40
CA ALA A 149 6.82 17.46 -29.96
C ALA A 149 5.98 18.24 -28.94
N ASN A 150 4.78 18.67 -29.37
CA ASN A 150 3.85 19.38 -28.51
C ASN A 150 3.08 18.40 -27.62
N ALA A 151 3.48 18.31 -26.35
CA ALA A 151 2.94 17.32 -25.44
C ALA A 151 1.45 17.50 -25.15
N LYS A 152 0.70 16.41 -25.18
CA LYS A 152 -0.70 16.40 -24.71
C LYS A 152 -0.74 16.45 -23.18
N LEU A 153 -1.39 17.48 -22.64
CA LEU A 153 -1.64 17.59 -21.21
C LEU A 153 -2.90 16.81 -20.84
N VAL A 154 -2.75 15.85 -19.92
CA VAL A 154 -3.82 14.98 -19.42
C VAL A 154 -4.17 15.42 -18.01
N GLU A 155 -5.46 15.44 -17.67
CA GLU A 155 -5.89 15.74 -16.29
C GLU A 155 -5.62 14.54 -15.37
N GLY A 156 -4.82 14.77 -14.33
CA GLY A 156 -4.43 13.76 -13.36
C GLY A 156 -5.33 13.73 -12.12
N SER A 157 -5.39 12.55 -11.48
CA SER A 157 -6.05 12.38 -10.19
C SER A 157 -5.33 13.16 -9.07
N PRO A 158 -6.04 13.52 -7.98
CA PRO A 158 -5.40 14.16 -6.83
C PRO A 158 -4.22 13.36 -6.28
N ASP A 159 -4.28 12.04 -6.34
CA ASP A 159 -3.31 11.07 -5.79
C ASP A 159 -1.90 11.16 -6.36
N LEU A 160 -1.73 11.83 -7.51
CA LEU A 160 -0.44 11.92 -8.19
C LEU A 160 0.60 12.82 -7.50
N TRP A 161 0.31 13.43 -6.34
CA TRP A 161 1.26 14.35 -5.68
C TRP A 161 2.58 13.67 -5.30
N LYS A 162 3.64 14.48 -5.26
CA LYS A 162 4.98 14.05 -4.85
C LYS A 162 5.10 14.07 -3.33
N VAL A 163 5.52 12.95 -2.73
CA VAL A 163 5.94 12.95 -1.32
C VAL A 163 7.24 13.73 -1.20
N THR A 164 7.16 14.94 -0.63
CA THR A 164 8.28 15.90 -0.57
C THR A 164 8.65 16.25 0.87
N TYR A 165 7.66 16.38 1.74
CA TYR A 165 7.81 16.80 3.13
C TYR A 165 7.35 15.72 4.11
N LYS A 166 7.72 15.89 5.38
CA LYS A 166 7.31 14.99 6.47
C LYS A 166 5.78 14.84 6.58
N ARG A 167 5.03 15.94 6.38
CA ARG A 167 3.56 15.90 6.37
C ARG A 167 3.00 15.01 5.24
N ASP A 168 3.71 14.90 4.13
CA ASP A 168 3.30 14.04 3.01
C ASP A 168 3.53 12.57 3.35
N LEU A 169 4.54 12.25 4.19
CA LEU A 169 4.72 10.90 4.72
C LEU A 169 3.54 10.48 5.60
N TYR A 170 3.02 11.39 6.44
CA TYR A 170 1.83 11.10 7.25
C TYR A 170 0.61 10.83 6.36
N ALA A 171 0.37 11.67 5.35
CA ALA A 171 -0.71 11.46 4.40
C ALA A 171 -0.56 10.12 3.66
N ALA A 172 0.65 9.81 3.16
CA ALA A 172 0.92 8.57 2.46
C ALA A 172 0.75 7.33 3.36
N GLU A 173 1.23 7.37 4.60
CA GLU A 173 1.05 6.29 5.57
C GLU A 173 -0.44 6.05 5.85
N SER A 174 -1.21 7.11 6.07
CA SER A 174 -2.66 7.01 6.30
C SER A 174 -3.38 6.39 5.11
N ILE A 175 -3.06 6.79 3.88
CA ILE A 175 -3.68 6.22 2.67
C ILE A 175 -3.32 4.76 2.48
N ILE A 176 -2.06 4.38 2.72
CA ILE A 176 -1.63 2.98 2.67
C ILE A 176 -2.43 2.16 3.68
N LYS A 177 -2.51 2.61 4.96
CA LYS A 177 -3.27 1.95 6.03
C LYS A 177 -4.75 1.80 5.67
N GLU A 178 -5.36 2.85 5.14
CA GLU A 178 -6.76 2.86 4.69
C GLU A 178 -6.98 1.80 3.60
N ARG A 179 -6.14 1.78 2.54
CA ARG A 179 -6.26 0.84 1.41
C ARG A 179 -6.12 -0.62 1.86
N ILE A 180 -5.16 -0.94 2.73
CA ILE A 180 -4.96 -2.32 3.22
C ILE A 180 -5.96 -2.75 4.32
N SER A 181 -6.81 -1.83 4.80
CA SER A 181 -7.85 -2.11 5.81
C SER A 181 -9.22 -2.46 5.21
N GLN A 182 -9.37 -2.38 3.89
CA GLN A 182 -10.64 -2.62 3.20
C GLN A 182 -11.02 -4.11 3.08
N LYS A 183 -10.21 -5.03 3.60
CA LYS A 183 -10.48 -6.48 3.57
C LYS A 183 -10.18 -7.12 4.93
N ILE A 184 -11.08 -7.97 5.39
CA ILE A 184 -10.93 -8.78 6.61
C ILE A 184 -11.24 -10.23 6.29
N CYS A 185 -10.36 -11.13 6.73
CA CYS A 185 -10.56 -12.57 6.66
C CYS A 185 -10.81 -13.13 8.07
N ILE A 186 -11.98 -13.73 8.27
CA ILE A 186 -12.34 -14.44 9.49
C ILE A 186 -11.94 -15.90 9.32
N VAL A 187 -11.19 -16.43 10.27
CA VAL A 187 -10.69 -17.80 10.27
C VAL A 187 -11.40 -18.57 11.39
N MET A 188 -12.14 -19.61 11.04
CA MET A 188 -12.98 -20.40 11.95
C MET A 188 -12.56 -21.88 11.96
N ASP A 189 -12.95 -22.64 12.99
CA ASP A 189 -12.69 -24.09 13.11
C ASP A 189 -13.80 -24.90 12.41
N MET A 190 -13.50 -26.12 11.96
CA MET A 190 -14.41 -27.06 11.26
C MET A 190 -15.50 -27.67 12.16
N LYS A 191 -15.62 -27.25 13.42
CA LYS A 191 -16.59 -27.84 14.36
C LYS A 191 -17.92 -27.09 14.28
N GLU A 192 -18.96 -27.77 13.79
CA GLU A 192 -20.32 -27.22 13.54
C GLU A 192 -20.88 -26.37 14.69
N GLU A 193 -20.71 -26.77 15.96
CA GLU A 193 -21.20 -25.99 17.12
C GLU A 193 -20.48 -24.64 17.31
N LYS A 194 -19.25 -24.51 16.81
CA LYS A 194 -18.42 -23.30 16.94
C LYS A 194 -18.59 -22.32 15.77
N GLU A 195 -19.23 -22.75 14.69
CA GLU A 195 -19.46 -21.92 13.49
C GLU A 195 -20.45 -20.78 13.78
N HIS A 196 -21.41 -21.00 14.68
CA HIS A 196 -22.45 -20.00 15.01
C HIS A 196 -21.85 -18.67 15.51
N ALA A 197 -20.92 -18.71 16.47
CA ALA A 197 -20.26 -17.51 16.99
C ALA A 197 -19.42 -16.78 15.93
N GLY A 198 -18.80 -17.55 15.00
CA GLY A 198 -18.09 -16.99 13.85
C GLY A 198 -19.01 -16.25 12.89
N TYR A 199 -20.15 -16.86 12.55
CA TYR A 199 -21.15 -16.25 11.67
C TYR A 199 -21.79 -15.00 12.29
N LEU A 200 -22.02 -15.00 13.60
CA LEU A 200 -22.51 -13.82 14.34
C LEU A 200 -21.54 -12.64 14.21
N LEU A 201 -20.26 -12.86 14.52
CA LEU A 201 -19.25 -11.80 14.40
C LEU A 201 -19.03 -11.35 12.95
N GLU A 202 -19.07 -12.27 11.99
CA GLU A 202 -19.03 -11.95 10.57
C GLU A 202 -20.16 -11.02 10.15
N THR A 203 -21.39 -11.34 10.58
CA THR A 203 -22.58 -10.54 10.28
C THR A 203 -22.47 -9.14 10.87
N VAL A 204 -22.03 -9.04 12.13
CA VAL A 204 -21.84 -7.74 12.80
C VAL A 204 -20.72 -6.94 12.13
N LEU A 205 -19.58 -7.55 11.79
CA LEU A 205 -18.50 -6.88 11.06
C LEU A 205 -18.97 -6.35 9.70
N LYS A 206 -19.78 -7.11 8.96
CA LYS A 206 -20.35 -6.67 7.68
C LYS A 206 -21.30 -5.48 7.84
N ASN A 207 -22.11 -5.48 8.90
CA ASN A 207 -23.09 -4.43 9.16
C ASN A 207 -22.45 -3.14 9.72
N GLU A 208 -21.42 -3.26 10.55
CA GLU A 208 -20.75 -2.10 11.15
C GLU A 208 -19.70 -1.50 10.20
N LEU A 209 -19.11 -2.31 9.31
CA LEU A 209 -18.04 -1.91 8.38
C LEU A 209 -18.51 -1.96 6.93
N ASN A 210 -19.48 -1.11 6.59
CA ASN A 210 -20.17 -1.07 5.28
C ASN A 210 -19.27 -1.00 4.02
N HIS A 211 -18.01 -0.56 4.15
CA HIS A 211 -17.07 -0.42 3.04
C HIS A 211 -15.96 -1.49 3.04
N VAL A 212 -15.95 -2.39 4.02
CA VAL A 212 -14.93 -3.42 4.18
C VAL A 212 -15.45 -4.76 3.66
N LYS A 213 -14.68 -5.40 2.77
CA LYS A 213 -14.97 -6.76 2.31
C LYS A 213 -14.61 -7.75 3.41
N VAL A 214 -15.62 -8.33 4.06
CA VAL A 214 -15.45 -9.38 5.07
C VAL A 214 -15.71 -10.75 4.43
N THR A 215 -14.76 -11.66 4.62
CA THR A 215 -14.84 -13.05 4.13
C THR A 215 -14.56 -14.01 5.27
N SER A 216 -15.18 -15.18 5.28
CA SER A 216 -14.91 -16.26 6.22
C SER A 216 -14.28 -17.46 5.52
N VAL A 217 -13.34 -18.11 6.20
CA VAL A 217 -12.63 -19.28 5.70
C VAL A 217 -12.46 -20.30 6.82
N VAL A 218 -12.72 -21.56 6.48
CA VAL A 218 -12.38 -22.70 7.32
C VAL A 218 -11.04 -23.28 6.82
N PRO A 219 -9.99 -23.36 7.66
CA PRO A 219 -8.68 -23.82 7.23
C PRO A 219 -8.68 -25.33 7.04
N CYS A 220 -8.77 -25.77 5.77
CA CYS A 220 -8.56 -27.16 5.37
C CYS A 220 -7.19 -27.70 5.81
N HIS A 221 -7.09 -29.02 6.01
CA HIS A 221 -5.84 -29.68 6.40
C HIS A 221 -4.73 -29.59 5.34
N ASP A 222 -5.07 -29.27 4.09
CA ASP A 222 -4.14 -29.18 2.96
C ASP A 222 -3.62 -27.76 2.66
N GLY A 223 -4.10 -26.74 3.39
CA GLY A 223 -3.69 -25.35 3.21
C GLY A 223 -4.22 -24.64 1.95
N SER A 224 -5.05 -25.30 1.14
CA SER A 224 -5.55 -24.79 -0.15
C SER A 224 -6.34 -23.48 -0.05
N ASN A 225 -7.18 -23.33 0.98
CA ASN A 225 -8.00 -22.12 1.18
C ASN A 225 -7.18 -20.86 1.51
N ILE A 226 -5.99 -21.00 2.09
CA ILE A 226 -5.14 -19.85 2.44
C ILE A 226 -4.31 -19.37 1.24
N GLN A 227 -4.02 -20.23 0.26
CA GLN A 227 -3.50 -19.75 -1.03
C GLN A 227 -4.47 -18.80 -1.70
N HIS A 228 -5.78 -19.07 -1.65
CA HIS A 228 -6.81 -18.16 -2.17
C HIS A 228 -6.82 -16.82 -1.41
N ILE A 229 -6.64 -16.82 -0.09
CA ILE A 229 -6.56 -15.57 0.72
C ILE A 229 -5.28 -14.77 0.44
N ILE A 230 -4.14 -15.46 0.26
CA ILE A 230 -2.88 -14.84 -0.16
C ILE A 230 -3.04 -14.21 -1.56
N LEU A 231 -3.74 -14.88 -2.47
CA LEU A 231 -4.05 -14.37 -3.81
C LEU A 231 -4.98 -13.14 -3.75
N GLU A 232 -5.89 -13.07 -2.79
CA GLU A 232 -6.76 -11.90 -2.59
C GLU A 232 -6.08 -10.71 -1.88
N GLN A 233 -4.79 -10.81 -1.51
CA GLN A 233 -4.01 -9.77 -0.84
C GLN A 233 -4.68 -9.23 0.45
N CYS A 234 -5.14 -10.13 1.32
CA CYS A 234 -5.68 -9.75 2.64
C CYS A 234 -4.55 -9.61 3.68
N TYR A 235 -4.55 -8.53 4.46
CA TYR A 235 -3.55 -8.25 5.51
C TYR A 235 -4.15 -8.10 6.91
N SER A 236 -5.40 -8.52 7.09
CA SER A 236 -6.16 -8.37 8.34
C SER A 236 -6.97 -9.64 8.60
N PHE A 237 -6.63 -10.33 9.68
CA PHE A 237 -7.21 -11.63 10.02
C PHE A 237 -7.84 -11.58 11.41
N VAL A 238 -9.02 -12.19 11.52
CA VAL A 238 -9.74 -12.40 12.78
C VAL A 238 -9.82 -13.90 13.02
N CYS A 239 -9.05 -14.40 13.99
CA CYS A 239 -8.99 -15.83 14.29
C CYS A 239 -9.92 -16.16 15.44
N MET A 240 -10.88 -17.05 15.18
CA MET A 240 -11.94 -17.40 16.12
C MET A 240 -11.55 -18.58 17.00
N ASN A 241 -11.71 -18.42 18.30
CA ASN A 241 -11.50 -19.46 19.31
C ASN A 241 -12.76 -19.50 20.21
N VAL A 242 -13.56 -20.56 20.08
CA VAL A 242 -14.84 -20.67 20.79
C VAL A 242 -14.74 -21.69 21.91
N MET A 243 -15.12 -21.27 23.12
CA MET A 243 -15.14 -22.07 24.35
C MET A 243 -13.78 -22.73 24.66
N THR A 244 -12.68 -22.06 24.29
CA THR A 244 -11.32 -22.49 24.60
C THR A 244 -10.43 -21.30 24.90
N THR A 245 -9.52 -21.47 25.87
CA THR A 245 -8.45 -20.52 26.18
C THR A 245 -7.16 -20.83 25.42
N ASP A 246 -7.14 -21.91 24.65
CA ASP A 246 -5.99 -22.32 23.86
C ASP A 246 -5.88 -21.49 22.57
N PHE A 247 -4.67 -21.43 22.02
CA PHE A 247 -4.35 -20.68 20.81
C PHE A 247 -4.14 -21.59 19.59
N GLN A 248 -4.66 -22.81 19.57
CA GLN A 248 -4.36 -23.79 18.51
C GLN A 248 -4.68 -23.25 17.09
N ASN A 249 -5.86 -22.66 16.91
CA ASN A 249 -6.25 -22.06 15.62
C ASN A 249 -5.37 -20.86 15.27
N THR A 250 -5.12 -20.00 16.26
CA THR A 250 -4.27 -18.83 16.10
C THR A 250 -2.84 -19.24 15.73
N GLN A 251 -2.27 -20.26 16.38
CA GLN A 251 -0.94 -20.79 16.07
C GLN A 251 -0.88 -21.40 14.67
N LYS A 252 -1.91 -22.16 14.26
CA LYS A 252 -2.01 -22.69 12.89
C LYS A 252 -1.99 -21.55 11.86
N LEU A 253 -2.82 -20.52 12.07
CA LEU A 253 -2.84 -19.35 11.21
C LEU A 253 -1.48 -18.61 11.18
N LEU A 254 -0.86 -18.40 12.34
CA LEU A 254 0.43 -17.73 12.44
C LEU A 254 1.52 -18.52 11.68
N GLY A 255 1.60 -19.83 11.85
CA GLY A 255 2.55 -20.66 11.08
C GLY A 255 2.34 -20.55 9.57
N MET A 256 1.09 -20.54 9.12
CA MET A 256 0.78 -20.35 7.69
C MET A 256 1.14 -18.96 7.18
N LEU A 257 0.94 -17.91 7.99
CA LEU A 257 1.32 -16.54 7.63
C LEU A 257 2.85 -16.36 7.61
N GLU A 258 3.58 -17.07 8.47
CA GLU A 258 5.05 -17.06 8.52
C GLU A 258 5.69 -17.67 7.26
N GLU A 259 5.04 -18.68 6.68
CA GLU A 259 5.46 -19.28 5.41
C GLU A 259 5.08 -18.41 4.19
N SER A 260 4.18 -17.44 4.37
CA SER A 260 3.71 -16.55 3.32
C SER A 260 4.62 -15.33 3.11
N ASN A 261 4.59 -14.74 1.91
CA ASN A 261 5.27 -13.47 1.63
C ASN A 261 4.42 -12.22 1.98
N LEU A 262 3.25 -12.37 2.62
CA LEU A 262 2.35 -11.24 2.89
C LEU A 262 2.97 -10.21 3.85
N SER A 263 3.58 -10.70 4.92
CA SER A 263 4.15 -9.84 5.97
C SER A 263 5.41 -9.09 5.53
N VAL A 264 6.00 -9.49 4.39
CA VAL A 264 7.10 -8.78 3.76
C VAL A 264 6.63 -7.43 3.20
N LEU A 265 5.43 -7.38 2.61
CA LEU A 265 4.89 -6.18 1.96
C LEU A 265 4.29 -5.19 2.95
N TYR A 266 3.44 -5.68 3.86
CA TYR A 266 2.75 -4.85 4.85
C TYR A 266 2.68 -5.56 6.21
N PRO A 267 2.57 -4.81 7.32
CA PRO A 267 2.30 -5.42 8.62
C PRO A 267 0.96 -6.15 8.61
N VAL A 268 0.96 -7.45 8.85
CA VAL A 268 -0.27 -8.26 8.91
C VAL A 268 -0.88 -8.13 10.30
N VAL A 269 -2.16 -7.79 10.41
CA VAL A 269 -2.87 -7.73 11.70
C VAL A 269 -3.60 -9.05 11.92
N VAL A 270 -3.42 -9.64 13.10
CA VAL A 270 -4.14 -10.83 13.55
C VAL A 270 -4.80 -10.51 14.88
N VAL A 271 -6.13 -10.60 14.92
CA VAL A 271 -6.92 -10.48 16.16
C VAL A 271 -7.38 -11.88 16.57
N SER A 272 -6.81 -12.42 17.65
CA SER A 272 -7.24 -13.68 18.26
C SER A 272 -8.46 -13.44 19.13
N VAL A 273 -9.64 -13.79 18.63
CA VAL A 273 -10.90 -13.57 19.34
C VAL A 273 -11.27 -14.83 20.11
N HIS A 274 -11.49 -14.69 21.41
CA HIS A 274 -11.88 -15.77 22.31
C HIS A 274 -13.30 -15.52 22.81
N PHE A 275 -14.22 -16.38 22.37
CA PHE A 275 -15.58 -16.45 22.91
C PHE A 275 -15.55 -17.34 24.14
N LEU A 276 -15.69 -16.74 25.30
CA LEU A 276 -15.60 -17.43 26.58
C LEU A 276 -16.87 -17.25 27.37
N ASP A 277 -17.25 -18.32 28.07
CA ASP A 277 -18.24 -18.24 29.14
C ASP A 277 -17.52 -17.88 30.45
N PHE A 278 -17.88 -16.75 31.07
CA PHE A 278 -17.27 -16.33 32.33
C PHE A 278 -17.84 -17.04 33.56
N GLU A 279 -18.98 -17.70 33.44
CA GLU A 279 -19.63 -18.46 34.51
C GLU A 279 -19.06 -19.88 34.64
N LEU A 280 -18.54 -20.45 33.53
CA LEU A 280 -17.93 -21.77 33.51
C LEU A 280 -16.46 -21.76 34.00
N GLY A 281 -16.25 -21.82 35.32
CA GLY A 281 -14.93 -22.03 35.94
C GLY A 281 -14.15 -20.75 36.28
N PRO A 282 -12.96 -20.86 36.92
CA PRO A 282 -12.26 -19.70 37.46
C PRO A 282 -11.69 -18.79 36.36
N LEU A 283 -12.15 -17.52 36.32
CA LEU A 283 -11.67 -16.52 35.37
C LEU A 283 -10.15 -16.29 35.50
N SER A 284 -9.59 -16.41 36.70
CA SER A 284 -8.15 -16.29 36.94
C SER A 284 -7.34 -17.29 36.14
N GLN A 285 -7.73 -18.57 36.17
CA GLN A 285 -7.05 -19.65 35.44
C GLN A 285 -7.19 -19.48 33.92
N LYS A 286 -8.38 -19.06 33.45
CA LYS A 286 -8.59 -18.73 32.03
C LYS A 286 -7.68 -17.59 31.60
N MET A 287 -7.58 -16.54 32.42
CA MET A 287 -6.72 -15.39 32.14
C MET A 287 -5.25 -15.80 32.09
N GLU A 288 -4.76 -16.59 33.05
CA GLU A 288 -3.39 -17.11 33.04
C GLU A 288 -3.04 -17.85 31.73
N SER A 289 -3.96 -18.68 31.22
CA SER A 289 -3.82 -19.35 29.94
C SER A 289 -3.78 -18.35 28.77
N LEU A 290 -4.68 -17.37 28.75
CA LEU A 290 -4.74 -16.36 27.68
C LEU A 290 -3.52 -15.43 27.65
N MET A 291 -2.85 -15.21 28.78
CA MET A 291 -1.66 -14.34 28.87
C MET A 291 -0.48 -14.84 28.02
N TRP A 292 -0.49 -16.10 27.59
CA TRP A 292 0.48 -16.65 26.63
C TRP A 292 0.51 -15.90 25.30
N ILE A 293 -0.57 -15.19 24.93
CA ILE A 293 -0.60 -14.35 23.73
C ILE A 293 0.55 -13.33 23.70
N ARG A 294 1.03 -12.85 24.85
CA ARG A 294 2.18 -11.94 24.95
C ARG A 294 3.44 -12.56 24.36
N LYS A 295 3.68 -13.84 24.65
CA LYS A 295 4.85 -14.57 24.14
C LYS A 295 4.76 -14.72 22.62
N PHE A 296 3.59 -15.14 22.12
CA PHE A 296 3.37 -15.28 20.67
C PHE A 296 3.52 -13.94 19.95
N ALA A 297 2.97 -12.86 20.50
CA ALA A 297 3.03 -11.54 19.89
C ALA A 297 4.47 -11.02 19.72
N VAL A 298 5.35 -11.25 20.71
CA VAL A 298 6.77 -10.89 20.63
C VAL A 298 7.51 -11.68 19.55
N GLU A 299 7.18 -12.96 19.40
CA GLU A 299 7.79 -13.83 18.40
C GLU A 299 7.40 -13.43 16.98
N VAL A 300 6.09 -13.32 16.71
CA VAL A 300 5.57 -13.05 15.37
C VAL A 300 5.80 -11.59 14.93
N LYS A 301 6.04 -10.67 15.89
CA LYS A 301 6.44 -9.29 15.56
C LYS A 301 7.77 -9.24 14.79
N LYS A 302 8.69 -10.17 15.05
CA LYS A 302 9.95 -10.27 14.28
C LYS A 302 9.71 -10.59 12.80
N ARG A 303 8.53 -11.13 12.48
CA ARG A 303 8.05 -11.46 11.13
C ARG A 303 7.03 -10.45 10.61
N ASN A 304 6.96 -9.27 11.21
CA ASN A 304 6.05 -8.18 10.83
C ASN A 304 4.55 -8.53 10.95
N ILE A 305 4.21 -9.42 11.87
CA ILE A 305 2.82 -9.74 12.24
C ILE A 305 2.47 -9.02 13.54
N LEU A 306 1.27 -8.43 13.58
CA LEU A 306 0.73 -7.70 14.71
C LEU A 306 -0.39 -8.51 15.35
N LEU A 307 -0.06 -9.22 16.44
CA LEU A 307 -1.01 -10.07 17.17
C LEU A 307 -1.59 -9.34 18.39
N CYS A 308 -2.92 -9.25 18.45
CA CYS A 308 -3.69 -8.79 19.60
C CYS A 308 -4.77 -9.82 19.96
N GLY A 309 -5.21 -9.83 21.22
CA GLY A 309 -6.30 -10.68 21.67
C GLY A 309 -7.55 -9.87 21.99
N LEU A 310 -8.71 -10.47 21.75
CA LEU A 310 -10.01 -9.91 22.11
C LEU A 310 -10.82 -11.00 22.79
N ILE A 311 -11.40 -10.70 23.95
CA ILE A 311 -12.28 -11.60 24.68
C ILE A 311 -13.71 -11.08 24.52
N ILE A 312 -14.62 -11.95 24.13
CA ILE A 312 -16.06 -11.67 24.06
C ILE A 312 -16.74 -12.66 25.01
N ASN A 313 -17.52 -12.13 25.96
CA ASN A 313 -18.28 -12.97 26.86
C ASN A 313 -19.51 -13.52 26.12
N TYR A 314 -19.57 -14.85 25.96
CA TYR A 314 -20.61 -15.52 25.18
C TYR A 314 -21.85 -15.89 25.99
N SER A 315 -21.75 -16.08 27.30
CA SER A 315 -22.84 -16.56 28.17
C SER A 315 -23.77 -15.44 28.64
N GLN A 316 -24.01 -14.45 27.79
CA GLN A 316 -24.84 -13.30 28.12
C GLN A 316 -26.24 -13.39 27.50
N ASP A 317 -27.17 -12.61 28.05
CA ASP A 317 -28.44 -12.34 27.39
C ASP A 317 -28.22 -11.80 25.96
N GLU A 318 -29.12 -12.12 25.04
CA GLU A 318 -28.98 -11.81 23.61
C GLU A 318 -28.69 -10.33 23.35
N GLN A 319 -29.34 -9.42 24.10
CA GLN A 319 -29.13 -7.99 23.93
C GLN A 319 -27.71 -7.57 24.34
N LYS A 320 -27.16 -8.14 25.41
CA LYS A 320 -25.80 -7.85 25.88
C LYS A 320 -24.75 -8.45 24.94
N LEU A 321 -24.98 -9.66 24.46
CA LEU A 321 -24.11 -10.31 23.49
C LEU A 321 -24.02 -9.49 22.19
N GLN A 322 -25.15 -8.97 21.69
CA GLN A 322 -25.16 -8.09 20.51
C GLN A 322 -24.33 -6.80 20.74
N GLU A 323 -24.44 -6.19 21.91
CA GLU A 323 -23.62 -5.01 22.23
C GLU A 323 -22.13 -5.36 22.32
N SER A 324 -21.76 -6.47 22.97
CA SER A 324 -20.37 -6.93 23.03
C SER A 324 -19.81 -7.29 21.65
N LEU A 325 -20.61 -7.90 20.76
CA LEU A 325 -20.21 -8.15 19.38
C LEU A 325 -19.96 -6.84 18.61
N ARG A 326 -20.82 -5.84 18.79
CA ARG A 326 -20.66 -4.52 18.18
C ARG A 326 -19.41 -3.80 18.68
N GLN A 327 -19.18 -3.79 19.99
CA GLN A 327 -17.94 -3.25 20.58
C GLN A 327 -16.71 -4.01 20.08
N GLY A 328 -16.80 -5.34 19.97
CA GLY A 328 -15.75 -6.18 19.41
C GLY A 328 -15.41 -5.81 17.97
N ALA A 329 -16.43 -5.58 17.13
CA ALA A 329 -16.26 -5.13 15.75
C ALA A 329 -15.55 -3.76 15.67
N VAL A 330 -15.95 -2.81 16.53
CA VAL A 330 -15.29 -1.48 16.62
C VAL A 330 -13.83 -1.61 17.04
N ILE A 331 -13.53 -2.44 18.04
CA ILE A 331 -12.16 -2.70 18.50
C ILE A 331 -11.33 -3.35 17.39
N ILE A 332 -11.85 -4.37 16.70
CA ILE A 332 -11.18 -5.02 15.56
C ILE A 332 -10.87 -3.99 14.48
N ALA A 333 -11.83 -3.15 14.11
CA ALA A 333 -11.64 -2.11 13.11
C ALA A 333 -10.56 -1.10 13.52
N ALA A 334 -10.54 -0.68 14.79
CA ALA A 334 -9.52 0.24 15.31
C ALA A 334 -8.12 -0.39 15.25
N LEU A 335 -7.96 -1.66 15.67
CA LEU A 335 -6.69 -2.37 15.60
C LEU A 335 -6.17 -2.50 14.17
N ILE A 336 -7.07 -2.81 13.23
CA ILE A 336 -6.76 -2.96 11.80
C ILE A 336 -6.36 -1.61 11.17
N LYS A 337 -7.09 -0.54 11.49
CA LYS A 337 -6.84 0.80 10.96
C LYS A 337 -5.51 1.37 11.45
N GLU A 338 -5.26 1.28 12.75
CA GLU A 338 -4.09 1.90 13.37
C GLU A 338 -2.79 1.12 13.10
N ARG A 339 -2.87 -0.21 13.03
CA ARG A 339 -1.70 -1.12 12.91
C ARG A 339 -0.58 -0.78 13.89
N ASN A 340 -0.95 -0.38 15.10
CA ASN A 340 -0.02 0.12 16.10
C ASN A 340 0.61 -1.04 16.88
N SER A 341 1.94 -1.13 16.87
CA SER A 341 2.67 -2.17 17.60
C SER A 341 2.67 -2.00 19.13
N ALA A 342 2.20 -0.87 19.66
CA ALA A 342 2.14 -0.64 21.11
C ALA A 342 1.11 -1.55 21.82
N LEU A 343 0.11 -2.06 21.10
CA LEU A 343 -0.96 -2.89 21.65
C LEU A 343 -0.70 -4.40 21.50
N LEU A 344 0.48 -4.79 21.05
CA LEU A 344 0.81 -6.19 20.81
C LEU A 344 0.75 -7.04 22.06
N GLY A 345 0.13 -8.22 21.93
CA GLY A 345 -0.04 -9.17 23.04
C GLY A 345 -0.97 -8.68 24.15
N GLN A 346 -1.71 -7.59 23.95
CA GLN A 346 -2.76 -7.19 24.88
C GLN A 346 -4.00 -8.05 24.68
N LEU A 347 -4.72 -8.29 25.78
CA LEU A 347 -6.06 -8.88 25.80
C LEU A 347 -7.05 -7.74 26.02
N LEU A 348 -7.81 -7.41 24.97
CA LEU A 348 -8.92 -6.48 25.03
C LEU A 348 -10.20 -7.24 25.38
N VAL A 349 -11.21 -6.53 25.86
CA VAL A 349 -12.50 -7.12 26.24
C VAL A 349 -13.60 -6.30 25.58
N ALA A 350 -14.59 -6.98 25.02
CA ALA A 350 -15.80 -6.39 24.48
C ALA A 350 -17.04 -6.94 25.20
#